data_AF-A0A660RW17-F1
#
_entry.id   AF-A0A660RW17-F1
#
_cell.length_a   1.000
_cell.length_b   1.000
_cell.length_c   1.000
_cell.angle_alpha   90.00
_cell.angle_beta   90.00
_cell.angle_gamma   90.00
#
_symmetry.space_group_name_H-M   'P 1'
#
loop_
_entity.id
_entity.type
_entity.pdbx_description
1 polymer ?
#
loop_
_entity_poly.entity_id
_entity_poly.type
_entity_poly.pdbx_seq_one_letter_code
_entity_poly.pdbx_strand_id
1 'polypeptide(L)' 'MRIGLLGGTLDPIHFGHLRSAEEIREALELDEIWFMPAALPPHKEPSGLTP' A
#
# COMPACT_ATOMS: atom_id res chain seq x y z
N MET A 1 10.75 16.47 -6.15
CA MET A 1 9.73 15.42 -6.20
C MET A 1 10.18 14.25 -5.34
N ARG A 2 9.54 14.03 -4.20
CA ARG A 2 9.78 12.96 -3.23
C ARG A 2 8.57 12.02 -3.25
N ILE A 3 8.80 10.76 -3.60
CA ILE A 3 7.75 9.75 -3.74
C ILE A 3 7.96 8.67 -2.67
N GLY A 4 6.89 8.34 -1.94
CA GLY A 4 6.86 7.15 -1.08
C GLY A 4 6.22 5.97 -1.80
N LEU A 5 6.76 4.76 -1.59
CA LEU A 5 6.17 3.52 -2.08
C LEU A 5 5.48 2.79 -0.92
N LEU A 6 4.17 2.58 -1.01
CA LEU A 6 3.41 1.83 -0.03
C LEU A 6 3.01 0.46 -0.60
N GLY A 7 3.80 -0.56 -0.26
CA GLY A 7 3.57 -1.93 -0.70
C GLY A 7 2.55 -2.68 0.16
N GLY A 8 1.84 -3.63 -0.45
CA GLY A 8 0.92 -4.52 0.28
C GLY A 8 0.09 -5.38 -0.67
N THR A 9 -0.59 -6.40 -0.15
CA THR A 9 -1.55 -7.17 -0.96
C THR A 9 -2.73 -6.31 -1.42
N LEU A 10 -3.18 -5.37 -0.58
CA LEU A 10 -4.28 -4.42 -0.87
C LEU A 10 -5.57 -5.11 -1.36
N ASP A 11 -5.93 -6.21 -0.71
CA ASP A 11 -6.95 -7.14 -1.18
C ASP A 11 -8.05 -7.34 -0.10
N PRO A 12 -9.08 -6.47 -0.05
CA PRO A 12 -9.23 -5.23 -0.81
C PRO A 12 -8.53 -4.03 -0.14
N ILE A 13 -8.35 -2.96 -0.91
CA ILE A 13 -7.99 -1.66 -0.35
C ILE A 13 -9.14 -1.11 0.52
N HIS A 14 -8.81 -0.38 1.59
CA HIS A 14 -9.79 0.14 2.55
C HIS A 14 -9.25 1.38 3.27
N PHE A 15 -10.08 2.06 4.09
CA PHE A 15 -9.71 3.32 4.75
C PHE A 15 -8.46 3.25 5.62
N GLY A 16 -8.19 2.11 6.28
CA GLY A 16 -6.91 1.91 6.98
C GLY A 16 -5.68 2.15 6.09
N HIS A 17 -5.64 1.58 4.88
CA HIS A 17 -4.55 1.79 3.93
C HIS A 17 -4.43 3.25 3.49
N LEU A 18 -5.58 3.88 3.17
CA LEU A 18 -5.61 5.26 2.71
C LEU A 18 -5.19 6.24 3.81
N ARG A 19 -5.60 5.99 5.05
CA ARG A 19 -5.23 6.81 6.19
C ARG A 19 -3.74 6.74 6.47
N SER A 20 -3.16 5.54 6.46
CA SER A 20 -1.72 5.37 6.61
C SER A 20 -0.93 6.04 5.48
N ALA A 21 -1.38 5.91 4.23
CA ALA A 21 -0.75 6.58 3.11
C ALA A 21 -0.71 8.11 3.28
N GLU A 22 -1.84 8.71 3.67
CA GLU A 22 -1.92 10.16 3.85
C GLU A 22 -1.07 10.65 5.04
N GLU A 23 -1.12 9.95 6.17
CA GLU A 23 -0.31 10.30 7.35
C GLU A 23 1.20 10.21 7.04
N ILE A 24 1.63 9.22 6.27
CA ILE A 24 3.03 9.09 5.82
C ILE A 24 3.40 10.22 4.87
N ARG A 25 2.51 10.57 3.94
CA ARG A 25 2.72 11.66 2.98
C ARG A 25 2.92 12.99 3.68
N GLU A 26 2.06 13.31 4.65
CA GLU A 26 2.12 14.53 5.46
C GLU A 26 3.37 14.54 6.36
N ALA A 27 3.62 13.46 7.11
CA ALA A 27 4.71 13.41 8.09
C ALA A 27 6.11 13.48 7.46
N LEU A 28 6.26 13.03 6.22
CA LEU A 28 7.55 12.99 5.51
C LEU A 28 7.67 14.07 4.42
N GLU A 29 6.67 14.95 4.30
CA GLU A 29 6.59 15.99 3.27
C GLU A 29 6.82 15.42 1.86
N LEU A 30 6.07 14.36 1.53
CA LEU A 30 6.12 13.71 0.23
C LEU A 30 5.16 14.40 -0.75
N ASP A 31 5.59 14.49 -2.00
CA ASP A 31 4.75 14.99 -3.08
C ASP A 31 3.68 13.95 -3.42
N GLU A 32 4.03 12.66 -3.39
CA GLU A 32 3.14 11.56 -3.77
C GLU A 32 3.41 10.28 -2.95
N ILE A 33 2.35 9.48 -2.78
CA ILE A 33 2.45 8.08 -2.38
C ILE A 33 1.97 7.22 -3.55
N TRP A 34 2.81 6.29 -3.98
CA TRP A 34 2.44 5.28 -4.96
C TRP A 34 2.19 3.96 -4.25
N PHE A 35 0.98 3.43 -4.42
CA PHE A 35 0.65 2.09 -3.96
C PHE A 35 1.31 1.07 -4.89
N MET A 36 1.95 0.06 -4.30
CA MET A 36 2.59 -1.04 -5.03
C MET A 36 1.93 -2.37 -4.62
N PRO A 37 0.83 -2.77 -5.28
CA PRO A 37 0.17 -4.04 -5.00
C PRO A 37 1.12 -5.22 -5.21
N ALA A 38 1.20 -6.12 -4.24
CA ALA A 38 2.00 -7.32 -4.34
C ALA A 38 1.26 -8.37 -5.18
N ALA A 39 1.82 -8.72 -6.36
CA ALA A 39 1.25 -9.75 -7.24
C ALA A 39 1.19 -11.13 -6.55
N LEU A 40 2.24 -11.49 -5.82
CA LEU A 40 2.32 -12.67 -4.96
C LEU A 40 2.98 -12.23 -3.65
N PRO A 41 2.23 -12.07 -2.55
CA PRO A 41 2.82 -11.72 -1.27
C PRO A 41 3.76 -12.85 -0.84
N PRO A 42 5.06 -12.58 -0.57
CA PRO A 42 6.07 -13.63 -0.34
C PRO A 42 5.82 -14.47 0.92
N HIS A 43 4.83 -14.08 1.73
CA HIS A 43 4.48 -14.71 3.00
C HIS A 43 3.02 -15.19 3.05
N LYS A 44 2.29 -15.17 1.92
CA LYS A 44 0.92 -15.69 1.84
C LYS A 44 0.84 -16.80 0.80
N GLU A 45 0.14 -17.86 1.15
CA GLU A 45 -0.25 -18.88 0.18
C GLU A 45 -1.29 -18.29 -0.80
N PRO A 46 -1.20 -18.58 -2.12
CA PRO A 46 -2.09 -18.00 -3.13
C PRO A 46 -3.57 -18.30 -2.91
N SER A 47 -3.91 -19.33 -2.16
CA SER A 47 -5.28 -19.81 -1.95
C SER A 47 -6.17 -18.90 -1.10
N GLY A 48 -5.62 -17.82 -0.52
CA GLY A 48 -6.33 -16.89 0.35
C GLY A 48 -6.53 -15.48 -0.22
N LEU A 49 -6.26 -15.28 -1.52
CA LEU A 49 -6.46 -14.00 -2.18
C LEU A 49 -7.89 -13.91 -2.73
N THR A 50 -8.52 -12.76 -2.57
CA THR A 50 -9.80 -12.46 -3.21
C THR A 50 -9.56 -12.44 -4.75
N PRO A 51 -10.53 -12.90 -5.57
CA PRO A 51 -10.37 -12.97 -7.03
C PRO A 51 -10.10 -11.63 -7.71
#